data_AF-A0A383ENL0-F1
#
_entry.id   AF-A0A383ENL0-F1
#
_cell.length_a   1.000
_cell.length_b   1.000
_cell.length_c   1.000
_cell.angle_alpha   90.00
_cell.angle_beta   90.00
_cell.angle_gamma   90.00
#
_symmetry.space_group_name_H-M   'P 1'
#
loop_
_entity.id
_entity.type
_entity.pdbx_description
1 polymer ?
#
loop_
_entity_poly.entity_id
_entity_poly.type
_entity_poly.pdbx_seq_one_letter_code
_entity_poly.pdbx_strand_id
1 'polypeptide(L)'
;LGRELSLAKQYALPKVVGMYTKAILILTLTITSLMSTFAAAPLVYEGEKGLGKGKHLVFIASDHEYRSEETLPALARILAKHHGFKCSVVFGVNAKGEIQPGANNVPGIEELAKADLMVVFTRFQNWPEDQMKHFVNYLDRAGPIVGLRTATHGFNKIPKDSPYAKYNNGFGGADYKDGFGRQVLGEKWAGHYGGNHRSSTRLDIVPEQAKHPILHGVKNMWAQCGGYNT
;
A
#
# COMPACT_ATOMS: atom_id res chain seq x y z
N LEU A 1 -51.51 3.52 -89.07
CA LEU A 1 -50.04 3.32 -88.92
C LEU A 1 -49.58 4.00 -87.63
N GLY A 2 -48.84 3.29 -86.75
CA GLY A 2 -48.10 3.79 -85.56
C GLY A 2 -48.94 3.93 -84.27
N ARG A 3 -48.79 3.09 -83.21
CA ARG A 3 -47.77 3.04 -82.11
C ARG A 3 -47.79 4.28 -81.19
N GLU A 4 -47.62 4.28 -79.85
CA GLU A 4 -47.58 3.32 -78.73
C GLU A 4 -47.54 4.15 -77.39
N LEU A 5 -47.52 3.48 -76.23
CA LEU A 5 -47.74 3.90 -74.82
C LEU A 5 -46.70 4.83 -74.12
N SER A 6 -47.08 5.40 -72.95
CA SER A 6 -46.18 5.62 -71.77
C SER A 6 -47.01 5.97 -70.50
N LEU A 7 -47.13 5.10 -69.47
CA LEU A 7 -46.26 4.85 -68.29
C LEU A 7 -46.34 5.90 -67.15
N ALA A 8 -46.94 5.51 -66.02
CA ALA A 8 -46.73 6.11 -64.70
C ALA A 8 -46.52 4.98 -63.67
N LYS A 9 -45.32 4.91 -63.06
CA LYS A 9 -45.00 4.03 -61.93
C LYS A 9 -44.52 4.89 -60.76
N GLN A 10 -45.13 4.63 -59.61
CA GLN A 10 -44.90 5.27 -58.32
C GLN A 10 -43.64 4.67 -57.68
N TYR A 11 -42.62 5.50 -57.39
CA TYR A 11 -41.40 5.06 -56.70
C TYR A 11 -41.51 5.32 -55.20
N ALA A 12 -41.38 4.26 -54.40
CA ALA A 12 -41.27 4.31 -52.95
C ALA A 12 -39.85 4.70 -52.51
N LEU A 13 -39.75 5.60 -51.52
CA LEU A 13 -38.48 5.98 -50.89
C LEU A 13 -37.96 4.87 -49.96
N PRO A 14 -36.64 4.56 -49.96
CA PRO A 14 -36.10 3.45 -49.20
C PRO A 14 -35.89 3.78 -47.71
N LYS A 15 -36.12 2.78 -46.84
CA LYS A 15 -36.00 2.79 -45.37
C LYS A 15 -34.55 2.92 -44.85
N VAL A 16 -33.76 3.88 -45.35
CA VAL A 16 -32.31 3.94 -45.06
C VAL A 16 -31.97 4.87 -43.88
N VAL A 17 -32.91 5.71 -43.43
CA VAL A 17 -32.65 6.76 -42.42
C VAL A 17 -32.58 6.21 -40.98
N GLY A 18 -33.18 5.05 -40.69
CA GLY A 18 -33.25 4.51 -39.31
C GLY A 18 -32.03 3.71 -38.84
N MET A 19 -31.11 3.33 -39.74
CA MET A 19 -29.99 2.45 -39.39
C MET A 19 -28.77 3.22 -38.89
N TYR A 20 -28.53 4.42 -39.42
CA TYR A 20 -27.39 5.27 -39.03
C TYR A 20 -27.59 6.00 -37.70
N THR A 21 -28.82 6.34 -37.35
CA THR A 21 -29.16 7.00 -36.06
C THR A 21 -28.99 6.05 -34.87
N LYS A 22 -29.25 4.75 -35.03
CA LYS A 22 -28.99 3.74 -33.99
C LYS A 22 -27.49 3.44 -33.84
N ALA A 23 -26.74 3.39 -34.95
CA ALA A 23 -25.30 3.15 -34.92
C ALA A 23 -24.52 4.29 -34.24
N ILE A 24 -24.91 5.56 -34.47
CA ILE A 24 -24.27 6.72 -33.84
C ILE A 24 -24.60 6.80 -32.34
N LEU A 25 -25.81 6.43 -31.92
CA LEU A 25 -26.21 6.39 -30.51
C LEU A 25 -25.52 5.27 -29.73
N ILE A 26 -25.28 4.11 -30.35
CA ILE A 26 -24.52 2.99 -29.75
C ILE A 26 -23.02 3.32 -29.66
N LEU A 27 -22.48 4.11 -30.61
CA LEU A 27 -21.08 4.55 -30.59
C LEU A 27 -20.83 5.65 -29.54
N THR A 28 -21.81 6.51 -29.25
CA THR A 28 -21.70 7.48 -28.14
C THR A 28 -21.91 6.83 -26.77
N LEU A 29 -22.81 5.83 -26.64
CA LEU A 29 -23.01 5.11 -25.37
C LEU A 29 -21.83 4.22 -24.94
N THR A 30 -21.02 3.74 -25.90
CA THR A 30 -19.84 2.90 -25.61
C THR A 30 -18.62 3.71 -25.18
N ILE A 31 -18.53 5.00 -25.53
CA ILE A 31 -17.42 5.87 -25.10
C ILE A 31 -17.62 6.40 -23.67
N THR A 32 -18.85 6.50 -23.18
CA THR A 32 -19.15 7.00 -21.81
C THR A 32 -18.99 5.96 -20.69
N SER A 33 -18.60 4.72 -21.00
CA SER A 33 -18.48 3.63 -20.01
C SER A 33 -17.08 3.49 -19.37
N LEU A 34 -16.05 4.16 -19.91
CA LEU A 34 -14.72 4.19 -19.28
C LEU A 34 -14.59 5.32 -18.26
N MET A 35 -15.56 5.44 -17.34
CA MET A 35 -15.23 5.96 -16.01
C MET A 35 -14.57 4.81 -15.25
N SER A 36 -13.32 4.50 -15.62
CA SER A 36 -12.47 3.70 -14.75
C SER A 36 -12.42 4.45 -13.42
N THR A 37 -13.06 3.90 -12.39
CA THR A 37 -12.71 4.25 -11.04
C THR A 37 -11.20 4.04 -10.96
N PHE A 38 -10.44 5.13 -10.90
CA PHE A 38 -9.01 5.06 -10.66
C PHE A 38 -8.85 4.50 -9.25
N ALA A 39 -8.83 3.17 -9.13
CA ALA A 39 -8.27 2.52 -7.97
C ALA A 39 -6.82 3.02 -7.90
N ALA A 40 -6.46 3.68 -6.79
CA ALA A 40 -5.12 4.23 -6.65
C ALA A 40 -4.12 3.07 -6.74
N ALA A 41 -3.40 3.01 -7.85
CA ALA A 41 -2.46 1.95 -8.14
C ALA A 41 -1.19 2.13 -7.28
N PRO A 42 -0.49 1.04 -6.93
CA PRO A 42 0.81 1.13 -6.27
C PRO A 42 1.81 1.93 -7.11
N LEU A 43 2.73 2.64 -6.44
CA LEU A 43 3.93 3.17 -7.10
C LEU A 43 4.93 2.03 -7.27
N VAL A 44 5.25 1.68 -8.52
CA VAL A 44 6.13 0.54 -8.82
C VAL A 44 7.48 1.01 -9.36
N TYR A 45 8.55 0.50 -8.77
CA TYR A 45 9.91 0.59 -9.29
C TYR A 45 10.38 -0.80 -9.72
N GLU A 46 10.74 -0.93 -10.99
CA GLU A 46 11.29 -2.18 -11.53
C GLU A 46 12.81 -2.21 -11.39
N GLY A 47 13.32 -3.31 -10.83
CA GLY A 47 14.74 -3.57 -10.71
C GLY A 47 15.22 -4.51 -11.82
N GLU A 48 16.33 -4.17 -12.47
CA GLU A 48 16.80 -4.89 -13.67
C GLU A 48 17.91 -5.92 -13.38
N LYS A 49 18.80 -5.59 -12.44
CA LYS A 49 20.02 -6.35 -12.11
C LYS A 49 20.40 -6.21 -10.64
N GLY A 50 21.01 -7.26 -10.09
CA GLY A 50 21.46 -7.31 -8.69
C GLY A 50 20.90 -8.53 -7.95
N LEU A 51 21.27 -8.67 -6.68
CA LEU A 51 20.90 -9.81 -5.83
C LEU A 51 19.38 -9.95 -5.61
N GLY A 52 18.63 -8.86 -5.76
CA GLY A 52 17.19 -8.82 -5.63
C GLY A 52 16.41 -9.11 -6.91
N LYS A 53 17.09 -9.43 -8.03
CA LYS A 53 16.41 -9.70 -9.30
C LYS A 53 15.44 -10.86 -9.16
N GLY A 54 14.20 -10.65 -9.64
CA GLY A 54 13.13 -11.64 -9.53
C GLY A 54 12.48 -11.72 -8.15
N LYS A 55 12.86 -10.83 -7.23
CA LYS A 55 12.24 -10.68 -5.91
C LYS A 55 11.39 -9.42 -5.84
N HIS A 56 10.25 -9.52 -5.17
CA HIS A 56 9.27 -8.44 -5.04
C HIS A 56 9.14 -7.98 -3.58
N LEU A 57 9.49 -6.73 -3.32
CA LEU A 57 9.29 -6.08 -2.03
C LEU A 57 8.03 -5.20 -2.09
N VAL A 58 7.18 -5.30 -1.06
CA VAL A 58 6.00 -4.42 -0.93
C VAL A 58 6.16 -3.53 0.30
N PHE A 59 5.99 -2.22 0.08
CA PHE A 59 6.16 -1.17 1.07
C PHE A 59 4.81 -0.57 1.42
N ILE A 60 4.44 -0.55 2.70
CA ILE A 60 3.20 0.03 3.19
C ILE A 60 3.50 1.35 3.90
N ALA A 61 3.15 2.47 3.26
CA ALA A 61 3.34 3.83 3.76
C ALA A 61 2.02 4.41 4.26
N SER A 62 1.76 4.32 5.58
CA SER A 62 0.59 4.96 6.20
C SER A 62 0.87 5.33 7.67
N ASP A 63 2.02 5.97 7.90
CA ASP A 63 2.33 6.68 9.13
C ASP A 63 2.18 8.19 8.90
N HIS A 64 1.69 8.90 9.92
CA HIS A 64 1.45 10.34 9.90
C HIS A 64 2.43 11.14 10.78
N GLU A 65 3.43 10.49 11.39
CA GLU A 65 4.36 11.14 12.32
C GLU A 65 5.74 11.43 11.68
N TYR A 66 6.22 10.55 10.79
CA TYR A 66 7.59 10.53 10.26
C TYR A 66 7.65 10.44 8.73
N ARG A 67 6.58 10.84 8.04
CA ARG A 67 6.53 10.98 6.57
C ARG A 67 6.89 9.69 5.84
N SER A 68 6.18 8.62 6.16
CA SER A 68 6.35 7.32 5.48
C SER A 68 6.18 7.39 3.97
N GLU A 69 5.31 8.28 3.50
CA GLU A 69 5.00 8.59 2.10
C GLU A 69 6.19 9.16 1.33
N GLU A 70 7.23 9.63 2.00
CA GLU A 70 8.49 10.06 1.38
C GLU A 70 9.61 9.05 1.60
N THR A 71 9.70 8.54 2.83
CA THR A 71 10.76 7.62 3.23
C THR A 71 10.70 6.32 2.43
N LEU A 72 9.53 5.68 2.34
CA LEU A 72 9.43 4.37 1.69
C LEU A 72 9.61 4.44 0.17
N PRO A 73 9.06 5.42 -0.58
CA PRO A 73 9.37 5.56 -2.00
C PRO A 73 10.85 5.79 -2.29
N ALA A 74 11.54 6.59 -1.46
CA ALA A 74 12.98 6.81 -1.62
C ALA A 74 13.77 5.51 -1.40
N LEU A 75 13.46 4.76 -0.34
CA LEU A 75 14.09 3.47 -0.03
C LEU A 75 13.81 2.43 -1.13
N ALA A 76 12.56 2.30 -1.55
CA ALA A 76 12.13 1.42 -2.63
C ALA A 76 12.90 1.69 -3.93
N ARG A 77 13.05 2.98 -4.30
CA ARG A 77 13.80 3.39 -5.48
C ARG A 77 15.28 3.02 -5.38
N ILE A 78 15.91 3.20 -4.22
CA ILE A 78 17.31 2.79 -3.98
C ILE A 78 17.45 1.28 -4.13
N LEU A 79 16.56 0.50 -3.51
CA LEU A 79 16.60 -0.97 -3.56
C LEU A 79 16.37 -1.51 -4.97
N ALA A 80 15.42 -0.94 -5.72
CA ALA A 80 15.21 -1.30 -7.11
C ALA A 80 16.44 -0.96 -7.97
N LYS A 81 16.96 0.27 -7.84
CA LYS A 81 18.06 0.77 -8.69
C LYS A 81 19.39 0.06 -8.45
N HIS A 82 19.74 -0.18 -7.19
CA HIS A 82 21.07 -0.69 -6.81
C HIS A 82 21.10 -2.19 -6.56
N HIS A 83 19.97 -2.79 -6.22
CA HIS A 83 19.90 -4.20 -5.85
C HIS A 83 18.96 -5.04 -6.72
N GLY A 84 18.19 -4.42 -7.62
CA GLY A 84 17.43 -5.13 -8.65
C GLY A 84 16.10 -5.72 -8.18
N PHE A 85 15.61 -5.34 -7.00
CA PHE A 85 14.28 -5.73 -6.54
C PHE A 85 13.19 -5.06 -7.35
N LYS A 86 12.10 -5.77 -7.64
CA LYS A 86 10.82 -5.11 -7.91
C LYS A 86 10.31 -4.53 -6.59
N CYS A 87 9.93 -3.27 -6.56
CA CYS A 87 9.40 -2.63 -5.36
C CYS A 87 8.04 -2.00 -5.66
N SER A 88 6.98 -2.41 -4.97
CA SER A 88 5.68 -1.73 -5.00
C SER A 88 5.47 -0.97 -3.70
N VAL A 89 5.09 0.30 -3.78
CA VAL A 89 4.72 1.12 -2.61
C VAL A 89 3.23 1.40 -2.66
N VAL A 90 2.54 1.05 -1.58
CA VAL A 90 1.12 1.36 -1.35
C VAL A 90 1.00 2.41 -0.25
N PHE A 91 0.01 3.29 -0.39
CA PHE A 91 -0.13 4.48 0.46
C PHE A 91 -1.47 4.49 1.17
N GLY A 92 -1.50 5.07 2.36
CA GLY A 92 -2.73 5.58 2.94
C GLY A 92 -3.31 6.70 2.06
N VAL A 93 -4.57 6.57 1.65
CA VAL A 93 -5.26 7.58 0.84
C VAL A 93 -6.59 8.01 1.44
N ASN A 94 -6.96 9.27 1.20
CA ASN A 94 -8.25 9.81 1.61
C ASN A 94 -9.39 9.36 0.67
N ALA A 95 -10.62 9.80 0.93
CA ALA A 95 -11.80 9.46 0.11
C ALA A 95 -11.73 9.97 -1.34
N LYS A 96 -10.84 10.92 -1.65
CA LYS A 96 -10.60 11.42 -3.01
C LYS A 96 -9.50 10.64 -3.74
N GLY A 97 -8.87 9.67 -3.08
CA GLY A 97 -7.74 8.91 -3.62
C GLY A 97 -6.40 9.65 -3.53
N GLU A 98 -6.32 10.75 -2.77
CA GLU A 98 -5.08 11.48 -2.55
C GLU A 98 -4.29 10.86 -1.40
N ILE A 99 -2.96 10.82 -1.49
CA ILE A 99 -2.11 10.34 -0.40
C ILE A 99 -2.38 11.18 0.85
N GLN A 100 -2.79 10.51 1.91
CA GLN A 100 -3.02 11.10 3.22
C GLN A 100 -2.31 10.24 4.26
N PRO A 101 -1.24 10.77 4.90
CA PRO A 101 -0.52 10.05 5.95
C PRO A 101 -1.46 9.58 7.07
N GLY A 102 -1.36 8.30 7.44
CA GLY A 102 -2.18 7.71 8.49
C GLY A 102 -3.64 7.42 8.12
N ALA A 103 -4.05 7.62 6.86
CA ALA A 103 -5.40 7.28 6.43
C ALA A 103 -5.68 5.77 6.52
N ASN A 104 -6.89 5.43 6.97
CA ASN A 104 -7.34 4.04 7.16
C ASN A 104 -7.82 3.40 5.85
N ASN A 105 -7.12 3.63 4.75
CA ASN A 105 -7.47 3.07 3.44
C ASN A 105 -6.19 2.97 2.60
N VAL A 106 -5.76 1.75 2.28
CA VAL A 106 -4.52 1.44 1.57
C VAL A 106 -4.85 0.58 0.35
N PRO A 107 -5.34 1.18 -0.75
CA PRO A 107 -5.59 0.45 -1.99
C PRO A 107 -4.31 -0.15 -2.57
N GLY A 108 -4.42 -1.31 -3.22
CA GLY A 108 -3.29 -2.05 -3.77
C GLY A 108 -2.59 -2.96 -2.77
N ILE A 109 -3.04 -3.03 -1.51
CA ILE A 109 -2.45 -3.90 -0.47
C ILE A 109 -2.50 -5.39 -0.84
N GLU A 110 -3.37 -5.79 -1.77
CA GLU A 110 -3.42 -7.14 -2.34
C GLU A 110 -2.12 -7.58 -3.03
N GLU A 111 -1.24 -6.64 -3.40
CA GLU A 111 0.10 -6.93 -3.90
C GLU A 111 0.94 -7.78 -2.92
N LEU A 112 0.62 -7.73 -1.61
CA LEU A 112 1.25 -8.58 -0.59
C LEU A 112 1.15 -10.09 -0.90
N ALA A 113 0.13 -10.51 -1.67
CA ALA A 113 -0.02 -11.91 -2.07
C ALA A 113 1.18 -12.43 -2.87
N LYS A 114 1.90 -11.54 -3.57
CA LYS A 114 3.04 -11.87 -4.44
C LYS A 114 4.39 -11.45 -3.86
N ALA A 115 4.40 -10.76 -2.72
CA ALA A 115 5.61 -10.18 -2.14
C ALA A 115 6.55 -11.24 -1.53
N ASP A 116 7.84 -11.14 -1.77
CA ASP A 116 8.87 -11.91 -1.07
C ASP A 116 9.19 -11.33 0.31
N LEU A 117 8.96 -10.03 0.52
CA LEU A 117 9.15 -9.35 1.81
C LEU A 117 8.24 -8.12 1.91
N MET A 118 7.68 -7.90 3.10
CA MET A 118 6.90 -6.71 3.43
C MET A 118 7.75 -5.72 4.24
N VAL A 119 7.75 -4.46 3.82
CA VAL A 119 8.26 -3.33 4.60
C VAL A 119 7.08 -2.53 5.11
N VAL A 120 6.89 -2.45 6.42
CA VAL A 120 5.74 -1.79 7.04
C VAL A 120 6.18 -0.54 7.80
N PHE A 121 5.56 0.59 7.47
CA PHE A 121 5.73 1.87 8.15
C PHE A 121 4.36 2.52 8.33
N THR A 122 3.68 2.07 9.37
CA THR A 122 2.30 2.45 9.66
C THR A 122 2.13 2.87 11.11
N ARG A 123 1.08 3.65 11.38
CA ARG A 123 0.75 4.12 12.73
C ARG A 123 -0.74 4.10 12.99
N PHE A 124 -1.16 3.42 14.06
CA PHE A 124 -2.52 3.48 14.60
C PHE A 124 -3.63 3.28 13.55
N GLN A 125 -3.41 2.35 12.63
CA GLN A 125 -4.33 2.03 11.55
C GLN A 125 -5.50 1.15 12.03
N ASN A 126 -6.61 1.30 11.35
CA ASN A 126 -7.81 0.45 11.41
C ASN A 126 -8.37 0.35 9.99
N TRP A 127 -7.73 -0.47 9.15
CA TRP A 127 -8.15 -0.62 7.76
C TRP A 127 -9.46 -1.39 7.64
N PRO A 128 -10.23 -1.18 6.55
CA PRO A 128 -11.35 -2.01 6.16
C PRO A 128 -11.01 -3.50 6.16
N GLU A 129 -12.00 -4.34 6.45
CA GLU A 129 -11.83 -5.78 6.60
C GLU A 129 -11.24 -6.43 5.34
N ASP A 130 -11.67 -5.95 4.17
CA ASP A 130 -11.22 -6.42 2.87
C ASP A 130 -9.75 -6.07 2.56
N GLN A 131 -9.18 -5.06 3.22
CA GLN A 131 -7.76 -4.74 3.14
C GLN A 131 -6.96 -5.46 4.22
N MET A 132 -7.48 -5.50 5.45
CA MET A 132 -6.88 -6.25 6.55
C MET A 132 -6.67 -7.73 6.20
N LYS A 133 -7.59 -8.36 5.45
CA LYS A 133 -7.43 -9.76 5.04
C LYS A 133 -6.14 -10.01 4.26
N HIS A 134 -5.69 -9.08 3.42
CA HIS A 134 -4.46 -9.24 2.63
C HIS A 134 -3.23 -9.18 3.51
N PHE A 135 -3.24 -8.27 4.50
CA PHE A 135 -2.20 -8.18 5.51
C PHE A 135 -2.15 -9.45 6.38
N VAL A 136 -3.29 -9.93 6.87
CA VAL A 136 -3.37 -11.15 7.68
C VAL A 136 -2.93 -12.37 6.89
N ASN A 137 -3.37 -12.53 5.64
CA ASN A 137 -2.91 -13.62 4.77
C ASN A 137 -1.38 -13.61 4.56
N TYR A 138 -0.74 -12.44 4.55
CA TYR A 138 0.72 -12.32 4.50
C TYR A 138 1.38 -12.83 5.79
N LEU A 139 0.81 -12.50 6.95
CA LEU A 139 1.29 -12.99 8.24
C LEU A 139 1.11 -14.50 8.37
N ASP A 140 -0.07 -15.02 8.01
CA ASP A 140 -0.42 -16.43 8.17
C ASP A 140 0.45 -17.36 7.31
N ARG A 141 0.97 -16.87 6.18
CA ARG A 141 1.96 -17.59 5.36
C ARG A 141 3.41 -17.40 5.83
N ALA A 142 3.64 -16.77 6.97
CA ALA A 142 4.94 -16.47 7.56
C ALA A 142 5.89 -15.70 6.62
N GLY A 143 5.36 -14.69 5.91
CA GLY A 143 6.18 -13.84 5.05
C GLY A 143 7.22 -13.02 5.84
N PRO A 144 8.44 -12.78 5.29
CA PRO A 144 9.46 -11.92 5.92
C PRO A 144 9.02 -10.46 6.09
N ILE A 145 9.34 -9.85 7.23
CA ILE A 145 8.87 -8.49 7.56
C ILE A 145 10.03 -7.61 8.04
N VAL A 146 10.05 -6.37 7.57
CA VAL A 146 10.85 -5.29 8.12
C VAL A 146 9.92 -4.17 8.58
N GLY A 147 9.93 -3.90 9.89
CA GLY A 147 9.18 -2.77 10.47
C GLY A 147 10.08 -1.54 10.63
N LEU A 148 9.64 -0.39 10.13
CA LEU A 148 10.27 0.90 10.43
C LEU A 148 9.41 1.63 11.46
N ARG A 149 10.04 2.41 12.36
CA ARG A 149 9.35 3.33 13.30
C ARG A 149 8.25 4.04 12.50
N THR A 150 6.95 3.88 12.77
CA THR A 150 6.31 3.48 14.03
C THR A 150 5.66 2.09 14.09
N ALA A 151 6.05 1.15 13.23
CA ALA A 151 5.31 -0.09 12.95
C ALA A 151 4.94 -0.99 14.16
N THR A 152 5.65 -0.90 15.29
CA THR A 152 5.29 -1.64 16.52
C THR A 152 3.88 -1.32 17.05
N HIS A 153 3.31 -0.18 16.65
CA HIS A 153 1.91 0.16 16.88
C HIS A 153 1.23 0.55 15.57
N GLY A 154 1.47 -0.28 14.55
CA GLY A 154 0.85 -0.16 13.25
C GLY A 154 -0.68 -0.13 13.32
N PHE A 155 -1.29 -0.83 14.28
CA PHE A 155 -2.74 -0.91 14.45
C PHE A 155 -3.22 -0.46 15.83
N ASN A 156 -4.33 0.28 15.86
CA ASN A 156 -4.99 0.71 17.09
C ASN A 156 -6.45 1.09 16.79
N LYS A 157 -7.30 1.08 17.82
CA LYS A 157 -8.74 1.40 17.72
C LYS A 157 -9.52 0.53 16.72
N ILE A 158 -9.05 -0.68 16.40
CA ILE A 158 -9.86 -1.69 15.70
C ILE A 158 -11.02 -2.08 16.64
N PRO A 159 -12.29 -2.03 16.20
CA PRO A 159 -13.45 -2.37 17.02
C PRO A 159 -13.36 -3.76 17.67
N LYS A 160 -13.91 -3.93 18.88
CA LYS A 160 -13.81 -5.19 19.65
C LYS A 160 -14.53 -6.37 19.00
N ASP A 161 -15.57 -6.09 18.24
CA ASP A 161 -16.37 -7.02 17.46
C ASP A 161 -15.77 -7.34 16.10
N SER A 162 -14.71 -6.64 15.69
CA SER A 162 -13.95 -6.97 14.48
C SER A 162 -13.20 -8.29 14.64
N PRO A 163 -13.14 -9.14 13.59
CA PRO A 163 -12.27 -10.33 13.59
C PRO A 163 -10.78 -10.00 13.78
N TYR A 164 -10.40 -8.74 13.57
CA TYR A 164 -9.02 -8.25 13.65
C TYR A 164 -8.71 -7.47 14.93
N ALA A 165 -9.62 -7.45 15.90
CA ALA A 165 -9.43 -6.75 17.18
C ALA A 165 -8.13 -7.13 17.90
N LYS A 166 -7.67 -8.37 17.71
CA LYS A 166 -6.43 -8.90 18.30
C LYS A 166 -5.16 -8.18 17.85
N TYR A 167 -5.17 -7.51 16.69
CA TYR A 167 -3.99 -6.81 16.17
C TYR A 167 -3.75 -5.45 16.82
N ASN A 168 -4.73 -4.91 17.57
CA ASN A 168 -4.58 -3.66 18.30
C ASN A 168 -3.35 -3.66 19.19
N ASN A 169 -2.61 -2.54 19.20
CA ASN A 169 -1.52 -2.31 20.14
C ASN A 169 -1.98 -2.48 21.60
N GLY A 170 -1.34 -3.40 22.33
CA GLY A 170 -1.70 -3.68 23.72
C GLY A 170 -2.95 -4.55 23.87
N PHE A 171 -3.28 -5.38 22.88
CA PHE A 171 -4.37 -6.34 22.99
C PHE A 171 -4.23 -7.23 24.24
N GLY A 172 -5.32 -7.35 25.00
CA GLY A 172 -5.32 -8.04 26.29
C GLY A 172 -5.57 -9.55 26.24
N GLY A 173 -5.90 -10.11 25.08
CA GLY A 173 -6.14 -11.55 24.92
C GLY A 173 -4.85 -12.37 24.97
N ALA A 174 -4.92 -13.55 25.59
CA ALA A 174 -3.77 -14.44 25.74
C ALA A 174 -3.36 -15.10 24.40
N ASP A 175 -4.29 -15.23 23.45
CA ASP A 175 -4.10 -15.80 22.12
C ASP A 175 -3.21 -14.93 21.21
N TYR A 176 -3.13 -13.63 21.49
CA TYR A 176 -2.32 -12.70 20.71
C TYR A 176 -1.78 -11.55 21.55
N LYS A 177 -1.11 -11.92 22.65
CA LYS A 177 -0.70 -11.00 23.73
C LYS A 177 -0.06 -9.72 23.21
N ASP A 178 -0.56 -8.57 23.68
CA ASP A 178 -0.06 -7.23 23.39
C ASP A 178 -0.14 -6.81 21.90
N GLY A 179 -0.75 -7.61 21.03
CA GLY A 179 -1.07 -7.23 19.65
C GLY A 179 0.02 -7.44 18.62
N PHE A 180 -0.20 -6.88 17.43
CA PHE A 180 0.66 -7.06 16.24
C PHE A 180 2.14 -6.78 16.53
N GLY A 181 2.44 -5.61 17.10
CA GLY A 181 3.82 -5.21 17.34
C GLY A 181 4.57 -6.21 18.20
N ARG A 182 3.96 -6.63 19.32
CA ARG A 182 4.60 -7.58 20.24
C ARG A 182 4.81 -8.94 19.59
N GLN A 183 3.79 -9.46 18.92
CA GLN A 183 3.80 -10.83 18.39
C GLN A 183 4.65 -10.97 17.12
N VAL A 184 4.73 -9.92 16.30
CA VAL A 184 5.40 -9.99 14.99
C VAL A 184 6.74 -9.25 14.97
N LEU A 185 6.81 -8.07 15.59
CA LEU A 185 8.00 -7.20 15.58
C LEU A 185 8.80 -7.28 16.88
N GLY A 186 8.33 -8.04 17.87
CA GLY A 186 9.01 -8.28 19.14
C GLY A 186 8.67 -7.27 20.25
N GLU A 187 7.96 -6.18 19.97
CA GLU A 187 7.52 -5.22 21.00
C GLU A 187 6.31 -4.37 20.59
N LYS A 188 5.52 -3.93 21.58
CA LYS A 188 4.42 -2.97 21.41
C LYS A 188 4.87 -1.52 21.68
N TRP A 189 3.99 -0.54 21.49
CA TRP A 189 4.29 0.82 21.93
C TRP A 189 4.32 0.93 23.47
N ALA A 190 5.44 1.43 24.00
CA ALA A 190 5.70 1.61 25.43
C ALA A 190 5.92 3.08 25.82
N GLY A 191 5.51 4.04 24.97
CA GLY A 191 5.68 5.47 25.21
C GLY A 191 7.04 6.02 24.74
N HIS A 192 7.39 7.22 25.24
CA HIS A 192 8.64 7.91 24.92
C HIS A 192 9.59 7.89 26.12
N TYR A 193 10.88 7.83 25.86
CA TYR A 193 11.94 7.90 26.87
C TYR A 193 12.80 9.15 26.69
N GLY A 194 13.24 9.76 27.79
CA GLY A 194 14.04 10.98 27.79
C GLY A 194 13.24 12.25 27.54
N GLY A 195 13.84 13.40 27.87
CA GLY A 195 13.25 14.71 27.62
C GLY A 195 13.53 15.18 26.18
N ASN A 196 12.52 15.76 25.54
CA ASN A 196 12.61 16.21 24.15
C ASN A 196 13.77 17.19 23.94
N HIS A 197 14.66 16.92 22.99
CA HIS A 197 15.82 17.75 22.66
C HIS A 197 16.76 18.10 23.84
N ARG A 198 16.61 17.43 25.00
CA ARG A 198 17.46 17.58 26.19
C ARG A 198 18.25 16.31 26.50
N SER A 199 17.82 15.19 25.93
CA SER A 199 18.47 13.89 26.09
C SER A 199 18.86 13.33 24.73
N SER A 200 19.73 12.32 24.73
CA SER A 200 20.08 11.60 23.53
C SER A 200 20.41 10.14 23.84
N THR A 201 20.24 9.29 22.84
CA THR A 201 20.49 7.85 22.93
C THR A 201 21.73 7.51 22.11
N ARG A 202 22.71 6.88 22.75
CA ARG A 202 23.80 6.19 22.07
C ARG A 202 23.41 4.73 21.85
N LEU A 203 23.73 4.19 20.69
CA LEU A 203 23.48 2.78 20.38
C LEU A 203 24.82 2.05 20.43
N ASP A 204 24.97 1.24 21.48
CA ASP A 204 26.17 0.43 21.71
C ASP A 204 25.93 -0.99 21.13
N ILE A 205 26.88 -1.45 20.32
CA ILE A 205 26.84 -2.80 19.76
C ILE A 205 27.23 -3.80 20.85
N VAL A 206 26.36 -4.79 21.09
CA VAL A 206 26.66 -5.94 21.94
C VAL A 206 27.87 -6.68 21.35
N PRO A 207 29.00 -6.82 22.07
CA PRO A 207 30.26 -7.33 21.51
C PRO A 207 30.12 -8.69 20.80
N GLU A 208 29.32 -9.58 21.35
CA GLU A 208 29.07 -10.93 20.82
C GLU A 208 28.34 -10.90 19.47
N GLN A 209 27.60 -9.82 19.18
CA GLN A 209 26.82 -9.64 17.96
C GLN A 209 27.54 -8.81 16.90
N ALA A 210 28.75 -8.31 17.16
CA ALA A 210 29.45 -7.37 16.29
C ALA A 210 29.72 -7.88 14.86
N LYS A 211 29.69 -9.21 14.65
CA LYS A 211 29.87 -9.85 13.33
C LYS A 211 28.56 -10.08 12.58
N HIS A 212 27.41 -9.68 13.13
CA HIS A 212 26.13 -9.90 12.48
C HIS A 212 26.05 -9.06 11.17
N PRO A 213 25.62 -9.64 10.02
CA PRO A 213 25.64 -8.93 8.74
C PRO A 213 24.86 -7.61 8.71
N ILE A 214 23.79 -7.49 9.50
CA ILE A 214 23.01 -6.23 9.64
C ILE A 214 23.87 -5.07 10.18
N LEU A 215 24.93 -5.37 10.94
CA LEU A 215 25.82 -4.36 11.51
C LEU A 215 27.00 -4.00 10.58
N HIS A 216 27.06 -4.55 9.37
CA HIS A 216 28.10 -4.19 8.40
C HIS A 216 28.04 -2.69 8.08
N GLY A 217 29.15 -1.99 8.31
CA GLY A 217 29.26 -0.55 8.08
C GLY A 217 28.65 0.33 9.17
N VAL A 218 28.03 -0.26 10.20
CA VAL A 218 27.43 0.47 11.32
C VAL A 218 28.49 0.79 12.38
N LYS A 219 28.72 2.08 12.65
CA LYS A 219 29.68 2.56 13.66
C LYS A 219 29.15 3.81 14.36
N ASN A 220 29.45 3.97 15.65
CA ASN A 220 29.25 5.20 16.43
C ASN A 220 27.85 5.84 16.28
N MET A 221 26.80 5.04 16.44
CA MET A 221 25.43 5.50 16.28
C MET A 221 24.93 6.27 17.50
N TRP A 222 24.26 7.40 17.22
CA TRP A 222 23.62 8.25 18.21
C TRP A 222 22.45 8.99 17.58
N ALA A 223 21.42 9.24 18.37
CA ALA A 223 20.29 10.09 17.99
C ALA A 223 19.82 10.93 19.19
N GLN A 224 19.40 12.17 18.95
CA GLN A 224 18.71 12.96 19.98
C GLN A 224 17.36 12.33 20.32
N CYS A 225 16.94 12.44 21.58
CA CYS A 225 15.60 12.04 21.98
C CYS A 225 14.60 13.01 21.35
N GLY A 226 13.77 12.49 20.44
CA GLY A 226 12.58 13.16 19.93
C GLY A 226 11.34 12.55 20.58
N GLY A 227 10.49 13.36 21.19
CA GLY A 227 9.26 12.89 21.82
C GLY A 227 8.57 13.97 22.65
N TYR A 228 7.33 13.73 23.07
CA TYR A 228 6.49 14.76 23.71
C TYR A 228 6.72 14.97 25.21
N ASN A 229 7.71 14.29 25.81
CA ASN A 229 8.04 14.47 27.22
C ASN A 229 8.80 15.80 27.38
N THR A 230 8.07 16.81 27.85
CA THR A 230 8.57 18.17 28.14
C THR A 230 9.26 18.27 29.49
#